data_AF-A0AA48HS11-F1
#
_entry.id   AF-A0AA48HS11-F1
#
_cell.length_a   1.000
_cell.length_b   1.000
_cell.length_c   1.000
_cell.angle_alpha   90.00
_cell.angle_beta   90.00
_cell.angle_gamma   90.00
#
_symmetry.space_group_name_H-M   'P 1'
#
loop_
_entity.id
_entity.type
_entity.pdbx_description
1 polymer ?
#
loop_
_entity_poly.entity_id
_entity_poly.type
_entity_poly.pdbx_seq_one_letter_code
_entity_poly.pdbx_strand_id
1 'polypeptide(L)' 'MGKSLSDKSRFITIDFRRYPPSEVETHGYDAVITYTDGNGTVLAKQQYHFTDFPLQQIRLFFVDNTLLLPSEY' A
#
# COMPACT_ATOMS: atom_id res chain seq x y z
N MET A 1 6.14 -12.58 -0.39
CA MET A 1 4.86 -11.98 -0.81
C MET A 1 4.95 -11.23 -2.15
N GLY A 2 5.94 -10.36 -2.39
CA GLY A 2 6.04 -9.60 -3.66
C GLY A 2 6.02 -10.42 -4.96
N LYS A 3 6.72 -11.55 -5.02
CA LYS A 3 6.73 -12.43 -6.22
C LYS A 3 5.33 -12.92 -6.67
N SER A 4 4.39 -13.15 -5.75
CA SER A 4 3.07 -13.71 -6.08
C SER A 4 2.10 -12.69 -6.70
N LEU A 5 2.38 -11.38 -6.55
CA LEU A 5 1.55 -10.32 -7.14
C LEU A 5 2.02 -9.97 -8.55
N SER A 6 3.32 -10.11 -8.83
CA SER A 6 3.92 -9.93 -10.15
C SER A 6 3.35 -10.89 -11.21
N ASP A 7 2.96 -12.10 -10.80
CA ASP A 7 2.27 -13.06 -11.67
C ASP A 7 0.84 -12.64 -12.02
N LYS A 8 0.22 -11.74 -11.24
CA LYS A 8 -1.17 -11.30 -11.41
C LYS A 8 -1.31 -10.03 -12.25
N SER A 9 -0.34 -9.11 -12.15
CA SER A 9 -0.34 -7.87 -12.95
C SER A 9 1.08 -7.35 -13.16
N ARG A 10 1.33 -6.81 -14.36
CA ARG A 10 2.58 -6.10 -14.70
C ARG A 10 2.65 -4.71 -14.06
N PHE A 11 1.51 -4.16 -13.70
CA PHE A 11 1.37 -2.86 -13.06
C PHE A 11 0.62 -3.02 -11.75
N ILE A 12 1.25 -2.66 -10.65
CA ILE A 12 0.66 -2.75 -9.32
C ILE A 12 0.73 -1.37 -8.67
N THR A 13 -0.41 -0.84 -8.21
CA THR A 13 -0.41 0.30 -7.29
C THR A 13 -0.33 -0.21 -5.87
N ILE A 14 0.47 0.47 -5.05
CA ILE A 14 0.64 0.18 -3.64
C ILE A 14 0.19 1.42 -2.88
N ASP A 15 -1.00 1.34 -2.31
CA ASP A 15 -1.60 2.43 -1.54
C ASP A 15 -1.38 2.19 -0.05
N PHE A 16 -0.46 2.94 0.54
CA PHE A 16 -0.27 2.97 1.99
C PHE A 16 -1.14 4.07 2.60
N ARG A 17 -1.88 3.72 3.66
CA ARG A 17 -2.64 4.67 4.47
C ARG A 17 -2.45 4.36 5.95
N ARG A 18 -2.09 5.38 6.72
CA ARG A 18 -2.07 5.35 8.19
C ARG A 18 -3.41 5.83 8.73
N TYR A 19 -3.89 5.16 9.78
CA TYR A 19 -5.07 5.59 10.50
C TYR A 19 -4.72 6.72 11.48
N PRO A 20 -5.63 7.68 11.70
CA PRO A 20 -5.50 8.61 12.81
C PRO A 20 -5.67 7.86 14.14
N PRO A 21 -5.13 8.38 15.26
CA PRO A 21 -5.18 7.71 16.56
C PRO A 21 -6.60 7.26 16.99
N SER A 22 -7.62 8.05 16.65
CA SER A 22 -9.04 7.72 16.93
C SER A 22 -9.54 6.46 16.21
N GLU A 23 -9.01 6.17 15.03
CA GLU A 23 -9.38 5.00 14.23
C GLU A 23 -8.50 3.79 14.56
N VAL A 24 -7.27 4.00 15.03
CA VAL A 24 -6.38 2.93 15.52
C VAL A 24 -7.01 2.18 16.69
N GLU A 25 -7.62 2.89 17.65
CA GLU A 25 -8.31 2.27 18.79
C GLU A 25 -9.49 1.38 18.35
N THR A 26 -10.11 1.70 17.21
CA THR A 26 -11.24 0.94 16.65
C THR A 26 -10.77 -0.25 15.81
N HIS A 27 -9.72 -0.08 15.01
CA HIS A 27 -9.25 -1.08 14.05
C HIS A 27 -8.20 -2.05 14.63
N GLY A 28 -7.44 -1.63 15.64
CA GLY A 28 -6.35 -2.41 16.24
C GLY A 28 -5.07 -2.45 15.38
N TYR A 29 -4.96 -1.62 14.35
CA TYR A 29 -3.77 -1.48 13.52
C TYR A 29 -3.55 -0.04 13.04
N ASP A 30 -2.28 0.37 12.99
CA ASP A 30 -1.86 1.72 12.65
C ASP A 30 -1.96 2.04 11.16
N ALA A 31 -1.77 1.05 10.28
CA ALA A 31 -1.79 1.27 8.84
C ALA A 31 -2.29 0.09 8.03
N VAL A 32 -2.70 0.38 6.80
CA VAL A 32 -3.08 -0.60 5.79
C VAL A 32 -2.38 -0.29 4.48
N ILE A 33 -1.87 -1.33 3.85
CA ILE A 33 -1.38 -1.31 2.46
C ILE A 33 -2.39 -2.05 1.60
N THR A 34 -2.86 -1.40 0.54
CA THR A 34 -3.71 -2.02 -0.47
C THR A 34 -2.94 -2.13 -1.78
N TYR A 35 -2.91 -3.33 -2.33
CA TYR A 35 -2.32 -3.61 -3.64
C TYR A 35 -3.43 -3.66 -4.67
N THR A 36 -3.35 -2.87 -5.74
CA THR A 36 -4.31 -2.92 -6.85
C THR A 36 -3.62 -3.09 -8.20
N ASP A 37 -4.35 -3.49 -9.22
CA ASP A 37 -3.87 -3.60 -10.60
C ASP A 37 -3.86 -2.26 -11.37
N GLY A 38 -4.19 -1.14 -10.72
CA GLY A 38 -4.36 0.17 -11.34
C GLY A 38 -5.72 0.41 -12.00
N ASN A 39 -6.55 -0.62 -12.15
CA ASN A 39 -7.91 -0.54 -12.71
C ASN A 39 -9.00 -0.68 -11.63
N GLY A 40 -8.62 -0.57 -10.35
CA GLY A 40 -9.53 -0.68 -9.21
C GLY A 40 -9.72 -2.11 -8.68
N THR A 41 -9.06 -3.11 -9.27
CA THR A 41 -9.09 -4.49 -8.74
C THR A 41 -8.11 -4.60 -7.58
N VAL A 42 -8.63 -4.90 -6.38
CA VAL A 42 -7.78 -5.19 -5.22
C VAL A 42 -7.17 -6.57 -5.36
N LEU A 43 -5.84 -6.63 -5.43
CA LEU A 43 -5.07 -7.86 -5.52
C LEU A 43 -4.77 -8.46 -4.14
N ALA A 44 -4.50 -7.59 -3.16
CA ALA A 44 -4.22 -7.95 -1.78
C ALA A 44 -4.37 -6.75 -0.84
N LYS A 45 -4.52 -7.04 0.46
CA LYS A 45 -4.44 -6.05 1.54
C LYS A 45 -3.54 -6.57 2.65
N GLN A 46 -2.78 -5.68 3.26
CA GLN A 46 -1.92 -5.99 4.38
C GLN A 46 -2.10 -4.95 5.48
N GLN A 47 -2.35 -5.41 6.70
CA GLN A 47 -2.51 -4.56 7.88
C GLN A 47 -1.19 -4.55 8.67
N TYR A 48 -0.86 -3.39 9.23
CA TYR A 48 0.33 -3.18 10.04
C TYR A 48 -0.07 -2.60 11.38
N HIS A 49 0.24 -3.33 12.46
CA HIS A 49 -0.09 -2.90 13.82
C HIS A 49 0.69 -1.67 14.27
N PHE A 50 1.87 -1.43 13.70
CA PHE A 50 2.71 -0.30 14.03
C PHE A 50 3.45 0.19 12.79
N THR A 51 3.58 1.51 12.64
CA THR A 51 4.42 2.13 11.62
C THR A 51 4.94 3.49 12.08
N ASP A 52 6.22 3.75 11.84
CA ASP A 52 6.89 5.03 12.07
C ASP A 52 6.93 5.90 10.80
N PHE A 53 6.24 5.51 9.73
CA PHE A 53 6.27 6.22 8.46
C PHE A 53 5.71 7.64 8.63
N PRO A 54 6.44 8.69 8.21
CA PRO A 54 6.07 10.07 8.53
C PRO A 54 4.82 10.54 7.78
N LEU A 55 4.59 10.01 6.57
CA LEU A 55 3.44 10.39 5.74
C LEU A 55 2.19 9.63 6.16
N GLN A 56 1.04 10.33 6.16
CA GLN A 56 -0.27 9.71 6.41
C GLN A 56 -0.71 8.82 5.25
N GLN A 57 -0.36 9.18 4.03
CA GLN A 57 -0.68 8.41 2.83
C GLN A 57 0.47 8.55 1.83
N ILE A 58 0.83 7.44 1.17
CA ILE A 58 1.70 7.45 0.00
C ILE A 58 1.23 6.39 -0.99
N ARG A 59 1.32 6.70 -2.29
CA ARG A 59 1.08 5.74 -3.37
C ARG A 59 2.39 5.44 -4.06
N LEU A 60 2.79 4.18 -4.08
CA LEU A 60 3.92 3.69 -4.86
C LEU A 60 3.41 2.90 -6.07
N PHE A 61 4.26 2.74 -7.08
CA PHE A 61 3.95 1.94 -8.25
C PHE A 61 5.01 0.87 -8.41
N PHE A 62 4.60 -0.37 -8.66
CA PHE A 62 5.51 -1.46 -8.96
C PHE A 62 5.26 -1.92 -10.38
N VAL A 63 6.24 -1.66 -11.26
CA VAL A 63 6.15 -1.87 -12.71
C VAL A 63 7.45 -2.49 -13.18
N ASP A 64 7.37 -3.56 -13.96
CA ASP A 64 8.55 -4.22 -14.55
C ASP A 64 9.69 -4.45 -13.53
N ASN A 65 9.34 -5.02 -12.38
CA ASN A 65 10.24 -5.30 -11.26
C ASN A 65 10.91 -4.07 -10.61
N THR A 66 10.43 -2.87 -10.92
CA THR A 66 10.94 -1.61 -10.39
C THR A 66 9.89 -0.98 -9.48
N LEU A 67 10.30 -0.59 -8.27
CA LEU A 67 9.47 0.20 -7.36
C LEU A 67 9.70 1.69 -7.65
N LEU A 68 8.65 2.38 -8.06
CA LEU A 68 8.63 3.79 -8.40
C LEU A 68 7.95 4.58 -7.29
N LEU A 69 8.60 5.67 -6.90
CA LEU A 69 8.02 6.68 -6.03
C LEU A 69 7.05 7.56 -6.85
N PRO A 70 6.02 8.13 -6.22
CA PRO A 70 5.29 9.23 -6.84
C PRO A 70 6.28 10.40 -6.98
N SER A 71 6.21 11.16 -8.08
CA SER A 71 7.06 12.36 -8.23
C SER A 71 6.94 13.21 -6.97
N GLU A 72 8.09 13.62 -6.41
CA GLU A 72 8.13 14.62 -5.35
C GLU A 72 7.36 15.87 -5.84
N TYR A 73 6.45 16.36 -4.99
CA TYR A 73 5.68 17.58 -5.24
C TYR A 73 6.59 18.80 -5.37
#